data_AF-A0A2M8Q7V3-F1
#
_entry.id   AF-A0A2M8Q7V3-F1
#
_cell.length_a   1.000
_cell.length_b   1.000
_cell.length_c   1.000
_cell.angle_alpha   90.00
_cell.angle_beta   90.00
_cell.angle_gamma   90.00
#
_symmetry.space_group_name_H-M   'P 1'
#
loop_
_entity.id
_entity.type
_entity.pdbx_description
1 polymer ?
#
loop_
_entity_poly.entity_id
_entity_poly.type
_entity_poly.pdbx_seq_one_letter_code
_entity_poly.pdbx_strand_id
1 'polypeptide(L)'
;SEAAAHTGRYGVRMNGDGRITQSFRTARGRRYCVMARVHIEREITKPSWGGVRVQITNLRNWTELAQRMLTPQDSPIGRWTRIDLSFVAASTQTRIAFENFSGGGRYKASGDDFYCQRVSDSARRQPANAEPPPAVALTAPANGAVFLAPATVNVAATASDADGSVARVEFL
;
A
#
# COMPACT_ATOMS: atom_id res chain seq x y z
N SER A 1 13.65 17.78 -0.04
CA SER A 1 12.42 18.56 -0.26
C SER A 1 11.24 17.73 0.22
N GLU A 2 10.25 18.36 0.86
CA GLU A 2 9.10 17.76 1.56
C GLU A 2 8.31 16.70 0.76
N ALA A 3 8.43 16.69 -0.57
CA ALA A 3 7.84 15.66 -1.43
C ALA A 3 8.51 14.26 -1.36
N ALA A 4 9.55 14.07 -0.53
CA ALA A 4 10.26 12.79 -0.41
C ALA A 4 9.83 11.94 0.79
N ALA A 5 9.03 12.50 1.70
CA ALA A 5 8.59 11.83 2.92
C ALA A 5 7.07 11.95 3.04
N HIS A 6 6.39 10.81 3.09
CA HIS A 6 4.96 10.73 3.33
C HIS A 6 4.61 11.10 4.78
N THR A 7 5.50 10.79 5.72
CA THR A 7 5.32 11.07 7.16
C THR A 7 6.12 12.29 7.66
N GLY A 8 6.86 12.96 6.77
CA GLY A 8 7.66 14.14 7.10
C GLY A 8 8.94 13.86 7.90
N ARG A 9 9.31 12.60 8.19
CA ARG A 9 10.49 12.27 9.02
C ARG A 9 11.68 11.68 8.26
N TYR A 10 11.52 10.62 7.46
CA TYR A 10 12.62 10.01 6.70
C TYR A 10 12.11 9.28 5.45
N GLY A 11 12.48 9.75 4.26
CA GLY A 11 12.23 9.03 3.00
C GLY A 11 13.47 9.03 2.12
N VAL A 12 13.58 8.03 1.25
CA VAL A 12 14.70 7.90 0.31
C VAL A 12 14.22 8.18 -1.11
N ARG A 13 15.01 8.90 -1.90
CA ARG A 13 14.66 9.28 -3.28
C ARG A 13 15.73 8.83 -4.25
N MET A 14 15.32 8.23 -5.35
CA MET A 14 16.13 7.97 -6.54
C MET A 14 15.81 9.03 -7.60
N ASN A 15 16.83 9.62 -8.22
CA ASN A 15 16.68 10.71 -9.21
C ASN A 15 16.73 10.24 -10.67
N GLY A 16 16.74 8.93 -10.92
CA GLY A 16 16.68 8.36 -12.26
C GLY A 16 17.19 6.93 -12.33
N ASP A 17 18.37 6.69 -11.74
CA ASP A 17 18.94 5.35 -11.53
C ASP A 17 19.19 5.14 -10.04
N GLY A 18 19.26 3.88 -9.63
CA GLY A 18 19.69 3.56 -8.28
C GLY A 18 19.05 2.29 -7.72
N ARG A 19 19.72 1.78 -6.70
CA ARG A 19 19.24 0.74 -5.81
C ARG A 19 19.63 1.12 -4.39
N ILE A 20 18.65 1.26 -3.54
CA ILE A 20 18.83 1.51 -2.11
C ILE A 20 18.51 0.20 -1.40
N THR A 21 19.37 -0.22 -0.47
CA THR A 21 19.20 -1.51 0.21
C THR A 21 19.31 -1.35 1.71
N GLN A 22 18.49 -2.10 2.43
CA GLN A 22 18.59 -2.28 3.88
C GLN A 22 18.67 -3.77 4.20
N SER A 23 19.59 -4.13 5.08
CA SER A 23 19.76 -5.51 5.55
C SER A 23 19.38 -5.59 7.03
N PHE A 24 18.72 -6.67 7.42
CA PHE A 24 18.27 -6.88 8.79
C PHE A 24 18.31 -8.37 9.16
N ARG A 25 18.32 -8.64 10.48
CA ARG A 25 18.31 -9.99 11.01
C ARG A 25 16.92 -10.59 10.91
N THR A 26 16.87 -11.87 10.56
CA THR A 26 15.65 -12.69 10.50
C THR A 26 15.91 -14.03 11.18
N ALA A 27 14.86 -14.82 11.33
CA ALA A 27 14.92 -16.18 11.88
C ALA A 27 14.44 -17.13 10.78
N ARG A 28 15.31 -18.07 10.39
CA ARG A 28 15.03 -19.03 9.32
C ARG A 28 13.70 -19.77 9.58
N GLY A 29 12.89 -19.91 8.54
CA GLY A 29 11.57 -20.55 8.57
C GLY A 29 10.45 -19.68 9.13
N ARG A 30 10.74 -18.49 9.69
CA ARG A 30 9.69 -17.58 10.17
C ARG A 30 9.14 -16.72 9.04
N ARG A 31 7.84 -16.44 9.11
CA ARG A 31 7.16 -15.52 8.19
C ARG A 31 7.32 -14.07 8.67
N TYR A 32 7.51 -13.17 7.74
CA TYR A 32 7.61 -11.73 7.95
C TYR A 32 6.68 -11.00 7.00
N CYS A 33 6.12 -9.89 7.44
CA CYS A 33 5.43 -8.92 6.61
C CYS A 33 6.31 -7.68 6.45
N VAL A 34 6.31 -7.13 5.25
CA VAL A 34 6.96 -5.87 4.91
C VAL A 34 5.91 -4.93 4.36
N MET A 35 5.89 -3.71 4.87
CA MET A 35 5.18 -2.62 4.25
C MET A 35 6.18 -1.59 3.78
N ALA A 36 5.84 -0.94 2.68
CA ALA A 36 6.52 0.23 2.19
C ALA A 36 5.49 1.15 1.52
N ARG A 37 5.79 2.43 1.44
CA ARG A 37 5.12 3.36 0.55
C ARG A 37 6.07 3.77 -0.55
N VAL A 38 5.60 3.74 -1.79
CA VAL A 38 6.37 4.15 -2.97
C VAL A 38 5.60 5.22 -3.71
N HIS A 39 6.32 6.22 -4.20
CA HIS A 39 5.79 7.33 -4.97
C HIS A 39 6.63 7.52 -6.22
N ILE A 40 6.04 7.24 -7.38
CA ILE A 40 6.64 7.62 -8.66
C ILE A 40 6.37 9.10 -8.88
N GLU A 41 7.41 9.91 -8.80
CA GLU A 41 7.33 11.35 -9.02
C GLU A 41 7.32 11.69 -10.50
N ARG A 42 8.11 10.95 -11.29
CA ARG A 42 8.24 11.19 -12.72
C ARG A 42 8.84 9.98 -13.43
N GLU A 43 8.27 9.64 -14.59
CA GLU A 43 8.96 8.83 -15.60
C GLU A 43 9.87 9.76 -16.43
N ILE A 44 11.17 9.51 -16.36
CA ILE A 44 12.20 10.26 -17.11
C ILE A 44 12.38 9.62 -18.47
N THR A 45 12.48 8.29 -18.51
CA THR A 45 12.57 7.49 -19.72
C THR A 45 11.68 6.28 -19.57
N LYS A 46 10.79 6.05 -20.54
CA LYS A 46 9.91 4.89 -20.54
C LYS A 46 10.71 3.60 -20.73
N PRO A 47 10.54 2.58 -19.87
CA PRO A 47 11.24 1.32 -20.04
C PRO A 47 10.68 0.48 -21.18
N SER A 48 11.54 -0.38 -21.75
CA SER A 48 11.09 -1.51 -22.58
C SER A 48 10.45 -2.64 -21.76
N TRP A 49 10.86 -2.78 -20.49
CA TRP A 49 10.28 -3.68 -19.50
C TRP A 49 10.63 -3.22 -18.08
N GLY A 50 9.83 -3.60 -17.09
CA GLY A 50 10.11 -3.31 -15.68
C GLY A 50 9.67 -1.91 -15.24
N GLY A 51 10.23 -1.45 -14.12
CA GLY A 51 9.77 -0.25 -13.44
C GLY A 51 10.53 0.00 -12.14
N VAL A 52 9.86 0.61 -11.18
CA VAL A 52 10.37 0.73 -9.82
C VAL A 52 10.02 -0.54 -9.05
N ARG A 53 10.99 -1.18 -8.40
CA ARG A 53 10.78 -2.45 -7.69
C ARG A 53 11.12 -2.32 -6.21
N VAL A 54 10.27 -2.93 -5.38
CA VAL A 54 10.65 -3.35 -4.02
C VAL A 54 10.93 -4.85 -4.06
N GLN A 55 12.16 -5.24 -3.72
CA GLN A 55 12.62 -6.63 -3.79
C GLN A 55 13.11 -7.10 -2.42
N ILE A 56 12.74 -8.32 -2.03
CA ILE A 56 13.21 -8.99 -0.82
C ILE A 56 14.08 -10.17 -1.23
N THR A 57 15.31 -10.23 -0.72
CA THR A 57 16.28 -11.28 -1.05
C THR A 57 16.92 -11.85 0.20
N ASN A 58 17.27 -13.13 0.16
CA ASN A 58 18.18 -13.72 1.13
C ASN A 58 19.56 -13.04 1.00
N LEU A 59 20.10 -12.55 2.11
CA LEU A 59 21.34 -11.76 2.08
C LEU A 59 22.54 -12.59 1.60
N ARG A 60 22.55 -13.91 1.85
CA ARG A 60 23.72 -14.77 1.61
C ARG A 60 23.89 -15.19 0.16
N ASN A 61 22.79 -15.43 -0.54
CA ASN A 61 22.80 -16.09 -1.85
C ASN A 61 21.91 -15.40 -2.88
N TRP A 62 21.39 -14.20 -2.57
CA TRP A 62 20.59 -13.39 -3.48
C TRP A 62 19.28 -14.02 -3.95
N THR A 63 18.87 -15.17 -3.39
CA THR A 63 17.58 -15.78 -3.71
C THR A 63 16.45 -14.81 -3.41
N GLU A 64 15.60 -14.54 -4.40
CA GLU A 64 14.40 -13.71 -4.23
C GLU A 64 13.38 -14.43 -3.35
N LEU A 65 12.89 -13.71 -2.33
CA LEU A 65 11.90 -14.21 -1.38
C LEU A 65 10.52 -13.60 -1.63
N ALA A 66 10.48 -12.36 -2.13
CA ALA A 66 9.27 -11.66 -2.58
C ALA A 66 9.66 -10.41 -3.38
N GLN A 67 8.77 -9.91 -4.23
CA GLN A 67 8.94 -8.61 -4.87
C GLN A 67 7.60 -7.95 -5.21
N ARG A 68 7.63 -6.64 -5.43
CA ARG A 68 6.58 -5.89 -6.12
C ARG A 68 7.22 -4.97 -7.15
N MET A 69 6.82 -5.13 -8.40
CA MET A 69 7.08 -4.15 -9.47
C MET A 69 5.99 -3.09 -9.46
N LEU A 70 6.37 -1.84 -9.72
CA LEU A 70 5.47 -0.71 -9.86
C LEU A 70 5.79 0.06 -11.14
N THR A 71 4.74 0.27 -11.92
CA THR A 71 4.72 1.20 -13.05
C THR A 71 3.79 2.36 -12.73
N PRO A 72 3.70 3.40 -13.58
CA PRO A 72 2.67 4.43 -13.45
C PRO A 72 1.22 3.90 -13.44
N GLN A 73 0.96 2.66 -13.86
CA GLN A 73 -0.36 2.04 -13.73
C GLN A 73 -0.64 1.58 -12.29
N ASP A 74 0.36 1.03 -11.61
CA ASP A 74 0.26 0.57 -10.21
C ASP A 74 0.43 1.71 -9.20
N SER A 75 1.27 2.68 -9.52
CA SER A 75 1.57 3.86 -8.72
C SER A 75 1.46 5.10 -9.60
N PRO A 76 0.23 5.64 -9.77
CA PRO A 76 0.01 6.83 -10.58
C PRO A 76 0.96 7.96 -10.21
N ILE A 77 1.52 8.62 -11.22
CA ILE A 77 2.50 9.69 -11.05
C ILE A 77 1.94 10.75 -10.09
N GLY A 78 2.73 11.13 -9.08
CA GLY A 78 2.30 12.12 -8.11
C GLY A 78 1.57 11.55 -6.88
N ARG A 79 1.26 10.24 -6.85
CA ARG A 79 0.56 9.60 -5.71
C ARG A 79 1.44 8.59 -4.98
N TRP A 80 1.28 8.54 -3.66
CA TRP A 80 1.85 7.49 -2.82
C TRP A 80 1.02 6.21 -2.94
N THR A 81 1.70 5.09 -3.18
CA THR A 81 1.12 3.74 -3.22
C THR A 81 1.69 2.93 -2.07
N ARG A 82 0.81 2.36 -1.25
CA ARG A 82 1.19 1.38 -0.23
C ARG A 82 1.46 0.03 -0.89
N ILE A 83 2.51 -0.63 -0.45
CA ILE A 83 2.88 -1.99 -0.82
C ILE A 83 2.92 -2.82 0.45
N ASP A 84 2.29 -3.99 0.41
CA ASP A 84 2.41 -5.00 1.44
C ASP A 84 2.96 -6.29 0.80
N LEU A 85 4.06 -6.80 1.35
CA LEU A 85 4.71 -8.05 0.95
C LEU A 85 4.78 -8.98 2.16
N SER A 86 4.81 -10.28 1.90
CA SER A 86 5.16 -11.27 2.93
C SER A 86 6.20 -12.24 2.39
N PHE A 87 7.06 -12.74 3.26
CA PHE A 87 8.07 -13.73 2.91
C PHE A 87 8.36 -14.67 4.07
N VAL A 88 8.86 -15.88 3.77
CA VAL A 88 9.44 -16.78 4.76
C VAL A 88 10.96 -16.65 4.68
N ALA A 89 11.61 -16.36 5.82
CA ALA A 89 13.04 -16.16 5.83
C ALA A 89 13.80 -17.46 5.55
N ALA A 90 14.60 -17.48 4.48
CA ALA A 90 15.43 -18.63 4.13
C ALA A 90 16.73 -18.72 4.95
N SER A 91 17.13 -17.64 5.63
CA SER A 91 18.34 -17.57 6.46
C SER A 91 18.13 -16.64 7.66
N THR A 92 19.21 -16.34 8.39
CA THR A 92 19.19 -15.40 9.53
C THR A 92 19.37 -13.94 9.13
N GLN A 93 19.53 -13.65 7.84
CA GLN A 93 19.69 -12.29 7.33
C GLN A 93 18.97 -12.11 6.00
N THR A 94 18.22 -11.02 5.89
CA THR A 94 17.42 -10.66 4.71
C THR A 94 17.75 -9.24 4.29
N ARG A 95 17.61 -8.97 2.99
CA ARG A 95 17.75 -7.64 2.39
C ARG A 95 16.43 -7.22 1.75
N ILE A 96 16.01 -5.99 2.03
CA ILE A 96 15.01 -5.27 1.21
C ILE A 96 15.76 -4.30 0.32
N ALA A 97 15.34 -4.19 -0.94
CA ALA A 97 15.83 -3.21 -1.88
C ALA A 97 14.69 -2.43 -2.51
N PHE A 98 14.90 -1.13 -2.67
CA PHE A 98 14.10 -0.23 -3.49
C PHE A 98 14.95 0.20 -4.67
N GLU A 99 14.53 -0.08 -5.88
CA GLU A 99 15.38 0.07 -7.06
C GLU A 99 14.61 0.47 -8.30
N ASN A 100 15.31 1.09 -9.24
CA ASN A 100 14.88 1.10 -10.62
C ASN A 100 15.36 -0.19 -11.29
N PHE A 101 14.44 -1.11 -11.59
CA PHE A 101 14.71 -2.38 -12.24
C PHE A 101 13.96 -2.43 -13.55
N SER A 102 14.62 -1.95 -14.61
CA SER A 102 13.98 -1.83 -15.90
C SER A 102 14.96 -1.89 -17.06
N GLY A 103 14.45 -2.28 -18.23
CA GLY A 103 15.17 -2.30 -19.50
C GLY A 103 15.35 -0.91 -20.09
N GLY A 104 16.19 -0.09 -19.44
CA GLY A 104 16.53 1.28 -19.85
C GLY A 104 15.57 2.37 -19.38
N GLY A 105 14.54 2.02 -18.59
CA GLY A 105 13.65 3.02 -18.01
C GLY A 105 14.30 3.77 -16.85
N ARG A 106 13.95 5.04 -16.70
CA ARG A 106 14.48 5.91 -15.65
C ARG A 106 13.34 6.56 -14.93
N TYR A 107 13.29 6.39 -13.62
CA TYR A 107 12.24 6.94 -12.78
C TYR A 107 12.83 7.78 -11.68
N LYS A 108 12.23 8.96 -11.47
CA LYS A 108 12.36 9.67 -10.22
C LYS A 108 11.31 9.11 -9.27
N ALA A 109 11.74 8.46 -8.19
CA ALA A 109 10.84 7.79 -7.28
C ALA A 109 11.31 7.92 -5.83
N SER A 110 10.36 8.07 -4.92
CA SER A 110 10.59 8.10 -3.49
C SER A 110 10.00 6.87 -2.81
N GLY A 111 10.63 6.46 -1.71
CA GLY A 111 10.16 5.39 -0.85
C GLY A 111 10.19 5.81 0.62
N ASP A 112 9.18 5.42 1.39
CA ASP A 112 9.00 5.72 2.81
C ASP A 112 8.36 4.52 3.55
N ASP A 113 8.35 4.54 4.88
CA ASP A 113 7.71 3.58 5.77
C ASP A 113 8.13 2.12 5.54
N PHE A 114 9.40 1.90 5.17
CA PHE A 114 9.95 0.55 5.08
C PHE A 114 10.02 -0.08 6.47
N TYR A 115 8.99 -0.83 6.83
CA TYR A 115 8.93 -1.58 8.07
C TYR A 115 8.80 -3.07 7.80
N CYS A 116 9.51 -3.86 8.60
CA CYS A 116 9.48 -5.32 8.54
C CYS A 116 9.16 -5.87 9.92
N GLN A 117 8.14 -6.73 10.00
CA GLN A 117 7.69 -7.34 11.25
C GLN A 117 7.59 -8.85 11.12
N ARG A 118 8.05 -9.57 12.14
CA ARG A 118 7.84 -11.01 12.24
C ARG A 118 6.37 -11.28 12.51
N VAL A 119 5.77 -12.17 11.72
CA VAL A 119 4.42 -12.65 12.00
C VAL A 119 4.50 -13.61 13.18
N SER A 120 3.80 -13.30 14.27
CA SER A 120 3.67 -14.21 15.40
C SER A 120 2.82 -15.41 14.99
N ASP A 121 3.29 -16.62 15.31
CA ASP A 121 2.53 -17.87 15.08
C ASP A 121 1.24 -17.93 15.93
N SER A 122 1.12 -17.06 16.93
CA SER A 122 -0.07 -16.87 17.74
C SER A 122 -1.15 -16.15 16.92
N ALA A 123 -1.93 -16.95 16.19
CA ALA A 123 -3.20 -16.63 15.53
C ALA A 123 -3.16 -15.50 14.48
N ARG A 124 -3.64 -15.83 13.28
CA ARG A 124 -4.34 -14.96 12.32
C ARG A 124 -4.51 -13.50 12.79
N ARG A 125 -3.45 -12.71 12.76
CA ARG A 125 -3.58 -11.25 12.73
C ARG A 125 -3.97 -10.93 11.30
N GLN A 126 -5.29 -10.82 11.10
CA GLN A 126 -5.83 -9.84 10.17
C GLN A 126 -4.95 -8.59 10.26
N PRO A 127 -4.49 -8.02 9.13
CA PRO A 127 -3.69 -6.80 9.20
C PRO A 127 -4.47 -5.85 10.09
N ALA A 128 -3.85 -5.45 11.22
CA ALA A 128 -4.29 -4.24 11.88
C ALA A 128 -4.34 -3.19 10.77
N ASN A 129 -5.44 -2.45 10.68
CA ASN A 129 -5.75 -1.42 9.68
C ASN A 129 -6.65 -1.86 8.50
N ALA A 130 -7.43 -2.94 8.62
CA ALA A 130 -8.69 -3.05 7.86
C ALA A 130 -9.83 -2.63 8.79
N GLU A 131 -9.98 -1.32 8.99
CA GLU A 131 -11.18 -0.74 9.59
C GLU A 131 -12.37 -1.12 8.70
N PRO A 132 -13.41 -1.84 9.20
CA PRO A 132 -14.62 -2.07 8.42
C PRO A 132 -15.18 -0.73 7.92
N PRO A 133 -15.56 -0.61 6.64
CA PRO A 133 -16.13 0.64 6.13
C PRO A 133 -17.42 0.98 6.90
N PRO A 134 -17.77 2.27 7.03
CA PRO A 134 -19.03 2.68 7.65
C PRO A 134 -20.20 2.02 6.92
N ALA A 135 -21.16 1.50 7.68
CA ALA A 135 -22.37 0.88 7.17
C ALA A 135 -23.49 1.92 7.07
N VAL A 136 -24.26 1.90 5.98
CA VAL A 136 -25.45 2.74 5.79
C VAL A 136 -26.63 1.86 5.42
N ALA A 137 -27.78 2.09 6.05
CA ALA A 137 -29.04 1.44 5.74
C ALA A 137 -30.15 2.49 5.56
N LEU A 138 -30.89 2.43 4.45
CA LEU A 138 -32.09 3.23 4.25
C LEU A 138 -33.22 2.69 5.14
N THR A 139 -33.83 3.58 5.92
CA THR A 139 -34.99 3.28 6.77
C THR A 139 -36.29 3.85 6.21
N ALA A 140 -36.20 4.83 5.29
CA ALA A 140 -37.32 5.32 4.52
C ALA A 140 -36.88 5.80 3.11
N PRO A 141 -37.73 5.63 2.09
CA PRO A 141 -39.04 4.97 2.17
C PRO A 141 -38.93 3.44 2.27
N ALA A 142 -39.99 2.79 2.73
CA ALA A 142 -40.04 1.33 2.76
C ALA A 142 -39.82 0.76 1.34
N ASN A 143 -39.16 -0.40 1.25
CA ASN A 143 -38.96 -1.05 -0.04
C ASN A 143 -40.32 -1.30 -0.72
N GLY A 144 -40.46 -0.85 -1.97
CA GLY A 144 -41.71 -0.93 -2.72
C GLY A 144 -42.74 0.16 -2.43
N ALA A 145 -42.38 1.24 -1.71
CA ALA A 145 -43.28 2.38 -1.54
C ALA A 145 -43.64 3.02 -2.90
N VAL A 146 -44.94 3.30 -3.09
CA VAL A 146 -45.47 3.97 -4.28
C VAL A 146 -46.00 5.34 -3.88
N PHE A 147 -45.62 6.37 -4.63
CA PHE A 147 -46.03 7.75 -4.39
C PHE A 147 -46.82 8.27 -5.59
N LEU A 148 -47.99 8.86 -5.34
CA LEU A 148 -48.82 9.50 -6.37
C LEU A 148 -48.56 11.01 -6.37
N ALA A 149 -48.34 11.60 -7.54
CA ALA A 149 -47.95 13.00 -7.65
C ALA A 149 -49.13 13.97 -7.42
N PRO A 150 -48.87 15.16 -6.84
CA PRO A 150 -47.59 15.58 -6.25
C PRO A 150 -47.43 15.03 -4.83
N ALA A 151 -46.30 14.37 -4.54
CA ALA A 151 -45.98 13.85 -3.21
C ALA A 151 -44.61 14.34 -2.75
N THR A 152 -44.50 14.67 -1.45
CA THR A 152 -43.23 14.87 -0.77
C THR A 152 -42.75 13.52 -0.24
N VAL A 153 -41.56 13.08 -0.67
CA VAL A 153 -40.95 11.81 -0.23
C VAL A 153 -39.89 12.11 0.84
N ASN A 154 -40.13 11.65 2.06
CA ASN A 154 -39.14 11.74 3.13
C ASN A 154 -38.15 10.58 3.02
N VAL A 155 -36.86 10.91 2.92
CA VAL A 155 -35.76 9.93 2.88
C VAL A 155 -35.07 9.91 4.24
N ALA A 156 -34.86 8.72 4.79
CA ALA A 156 -34.16 8.52 6.05
C ALA A 156 -33.19 7.34 5.95
N ALA A 157 -32.03 7.46 6.61
CA ALA A 157 -31.04 6.42 6.70
C ALA A 157 -30.37 6.40 8.08
N THR A 158 -29.90 5.24 8.49
CA THR A 158 -29.01 5.07 9.63
C THR A 158 -27.60 4.77 9.12
N ALA A 159 -26.61 5.48 9.66
CA ALA A 159 -25.21 5.23 9.39
C ALA A 159 -24.50 4.84 10.69
N SER A 160 -23.63 3.84 10.64
CA SER A 160 -22.85 3.39 11.78
C SER A 160 -21.42 3.13 11.37
N ASP A 161 -20.49 3.62 12.18
CA ASP A 161 -19.07 3.37 12.07
C ASP A 161 -18.62 2.67 13.36
N ALA A 162 -17.97 1.52 13.25
CA ALA A 162 -17.67 0.66 14.39
C ALA A 162 -16.34 1.03 15.09
N ASP A 163 -15.47 1.77 14.41
CA ASP A 163 -14.15 2.19 14.88
C ASP A 163 -13.92 3.70 14.76
N GLY A 164 -14.84 4.43 14.12
CA GLY A 164 -14.83 5.89 14.04
C GLY A 164 -16.17 6.57 14.31
N SER A 165 -16.28 7.79 13.80
CA SER A 165 -17.52 8.58 13.80
C SER A 165 -17.93 8.86 12.36
N VAL A 166 -19.21 8.76 12.04
CA VAL A 166 -19.75 9.11 10.72
C VAL A 166 -19.56 10.60 10.46
N ALA A 167 -18.72 10.94 9.46
CA ALA A 167 -18.41 12.34 9.14
C ALA A 167 -19.53 13.06 8.37
N ARG A 168 -20.25 12.37 7.46
CA ARG A 168 -21.37 12.92 6.68
C ARG A 168 -22.20 11.79 6.04
N VAL A 169 -23.50 12.02 5.91
CA VAL A 169 -24.40 11.26 5.01
C VAL A 169 -24.93 12.23 3.94
N GLU A 170 -24.93 11.82 2.68
CA GLU A 170 -25.44 12.61 1.55
C GLU A 170 -26.44 11.79 0.73
N PHE A 171 -27.55 12.43 0.35
CA PHE A 171 -28.59 11.88 -0.52
C PHE A 171 -28.53 12.68 -1.84
N LEU A 172 -28.34 12.00 -2.98
CA LEU A 172 -28.20 12.60 -4.32
C LEU A 172 -29.46 12.41 -5.15
#